data_AF-A0A840KIS3-F1
#
_entry.id   AF-A0A840KIS3-F1
#
_cell.length_a   1.000
_cell.length_b   1.000
_cell.length_c   1.000
_cell.angle_alpha   90.00
_cell.angle_beta   90.00
_cell.angle_gamma   90.00
#
_symmetry.space_group_name_H-M   'P 1'
#
loop_
_entity.id
_entity.type
_entity.pdbx_description
1 polymer ?
#
loop_
_entity_poly.entity_id
_entity_poly.type
_entity_poly.pdbx_seq_one_letter_code
_entity_poly.pdbx_strand_id
1 'polypeptide(L)'
;MEFGSKEWHSRNVWLFSFYFAGIRVADVLKTKWSDIKDGRLHYRMNKNQKLVSLKIPEKVLGIIEFYRKDKILNNGFVFPELALVDEKDKKAVLDATRCANKNLNKYLGRIAEKAEIEKPLTMHISRHTFGNISGDKISIQMLQKLYRHSSITTTVNYQSNFMHKDVDDALENVIGF
;
A
#
# COMPACT_ATOMS: atom_id res chain seq x y z
N MET A 1 18.75 -6.92 -7.42
CA MET A 1 17.64 -7.78 -6.91
C MET A 1 17.22 -8.71 -8.03
N GLU A 2 17.21 -10.02 -7.79
CA GLU A 2 16.88 -11.03 -8.78
C GLU A 2 15.38 -11.03 -9.12
N PHE A 3 15.06 -11.15 -10.41
CA PHE A 3 13.68 -11.17 -10.91
C PHE A 3 12.94 -12.43 -10.44
N GLY A 4 11.70 -12.29 -9.97
CA GLY A 4 10.91 -13.42 -9.44
C GLY A 4 11.30 -13.90 -8.05
N SER A 5 12.37 -13.37 -7.44
CA SER A 5 12.75 -13.68 -6.06
C SER A 5 11.71 -13.22 -5.04
N LYS A 6 11.79 -13.74 -3.80
CA LYS A 6 10.88 -13.33 -2.71
C LYS A 6 11.02 -11.86 -2.32
N GLU A 7 12.21 -11.28 -2.49
CA GLU A 7 12.43 -9.83 -2.31
C GLU A 7 11.73 -9.06 -3.42
N TRP A 8 11.92 -9.45 -4.68
CA TRP A 8 11.27 -8.81 -5.83
C TRP A 8 9.74 -8.85 -5.72
N HIS A 9 9.20 -10.00 -5.32
CA HIS A 9 7.78 -10.17 -5.06
C HIS A 9 7.30 -9.23 -3.94
N SER A 10 7.98 -9.23 -2.79
CA SER A 10 7.62 -8.38 -1.65
C SER A 10 7.66 -6.88 -1.98
N ARG A 11 8.66 -6.44 -2.75
CA ARG A 11 8.77 -5.08 -3.28
C ARG A 11 7.56 -4.74 -4.15
N ASN A 12 7.15 -5.65 -5.03
CA ASN A 12 6.02 -5.42 -5.92
C ASN A 12 4.69 -5.33 -5.18
N VAL A 13 4.46 -6.16 -4.16
CA VAL A 13 3.28 -6.06 -3.29
C VAL A 13 3.26 -4.73 -2.54
N TRP A 14 4.43 -4.29 -2.04
CA TRP A 14 4.58 -2.98 -1.39
C TRP A 14 4.30 -1.81 -2.33
N LEU A 15 4.86 -1.84 -3.56
CA LEU A 15 4.65 -0.81 -4.57
C LEU A 15 3.20 -0.77 -5.04
N PHE A 16 2.55 -1.93 -5.21
CA PHE A 16 1.13 -2.00 -5.52
C PHE A 16 0.30 -1.31 -4.44
N SER A 17 0.55 -1.63 -3.17
CA SER A 17 -0.07 -0.93 -2.04
C SER A 17 0.13 0.57 -2.12
N PHE A 18 1.38 1.03 -2.26
CA PHE A 18 1.75 2.44 -2.33
C PHE A 18 1.05 3.18 -3.47
N TYR A 19 1.10 2.64 -4.69
CA TYR A 19 0.53 3.28 -5.88
C TYR A 19 -1.00 3.34 -5.87
N PHE A 20 -1.67 2.41 -5.19
CA PHE A 20 -3.11 2.45 -4.99
C PHE A 20 -3.52 3.19 -3.71
N ALA A 21 -2.82 4.27 -3.37
CA ALA A 21 -3.11 5.12 -2.21
C ALA A 21 -2.93 4.42 -0.85
N GLY A 22 -1.97 3.52 -0.74
CA GLY A 22 -1.61 2.85 0.51
C GLY A 22 -2.67 1.86 0.99
N ILE A 23 -3.26 1.05 0.09
CA ILE A 23 -4.24 0.01 0.45
C ILE A 23 -3.68 -0.88 1.56
N ARG A 24 -4.51 -1.29 2.52
CA ARG A 24 -4.04 -2.20 3.59
C ARG A 24 -3.60 -3.52 2.97
N VAL A 25 -2.49 -4.09 3.45
CA VAL A 25 -1.98 -5.39 2.96
C VAL A 25 -3.07 -6.48 2.90
N ALA A 26 -3.96 -6.54 3.90
CA ALA A 26 -5.06 -7.50 3.91
C ALA A 26 -6.06 -7.31 2.75
N ASP A 27 -6.26 -6.07 2.29
CA ASP A 27 -7.11 -5.76 1.13
C ASP A 27 -6.32 -5.96 -0.18
N VAL A 28 -5.02 -5.67 -0.20
CA VAL A 28 -4.12 -5.96 -1.35
C VAL A 28 -4.10 -7.44 -1.67
N LEU A 29 -3.89 -8.29 -0.67
CA LEU A 29 -3.84 -9.75 -0.85
C LEU A 29 -5.17 -10.35 -1.30
N LYS A 30 -6.28 -9.66 -1.03
CA LYS A 30 -7.63 -10.07 -1.47
C LYS A 30 -8.03 -9.51 -2.83
N THR A 31 -7.18 -8.70 -3.45
CA THR A 31 -7.48 -8.08 -4.75
C THR A 31 -7.55 -9.15 -5.84
N LYS A 32 -8.63 -9.14 -6.62
CA LYS A 32 -8.85 -10.08 -7.72
C LYS A 32 -8.75 -9.41 -9.08
N TRP A 33 -8.55 -10.21 -10.11
CA TRP A 33 -8.60 -9.75 -11.50
C TRP A 33 -9.98 -9.21 -11.89
N SER A 34 -11.05 -9.68 -11.26
CA SER A 34 -12.41 -9.13 -11.43
C SER A 34 -12.55 -7.69 -10.94
N ASP A 35 -11.67 -7.25 -10.04
CA ASP A 35 -11.64 -5.89 -9.49
C ASP A 35 -10.91 -4.93 -10.44
N ILE A 36 -10.15 -5.44 -11.41
CA ILE A 36 -9.36 -4.65 -12.35
C ILE A 36 -10.07 -4.62 -13.70
N LYS A 37 -10.72 -3.49 -14.03
CA LYS A 37 -11.44 -3.29 -15.30
C LYS A 37 -11.40 -1.83 -15.72
N ASP A 38 -11.52 -1.58 -17.02
CA ASP A 38 -11.58 -0.23 -17.60
C ASP A 38 -10.40 0.67 -17.22
N GLY A 39 -9.21 0.09 -17.03
CA GLY A 39 -8.00 0.81 -16.59
C GLY A 39 -8.06 1.27 -15.13
N ARG A 40 -8.91 0.67 -14.30
CA ARG A 40 -9.14 1.03 -12.90
C ARG A 40 -9.16 -0.19 -11.99
N LEU A 41 -8.75 0.02 -10.73
CA LEU A 41 -8.96 -0.92 -9.64
C LEU A 41 -10.22 -0.51 -8.86
N HIS A 42 -11.20 -1.39 -8.84
CA HIS A 42 -12.46 -1.28 -8.10
C HIS A 42 -12.39 -2.15 -6.85
N TYR A 43 -12.16 -1.57 -5.68
CA TYR A 43 -12.07 -2.34 -4.44
C TYR A 43 -12.97 -1.79 -3.35
N ARG A 44 -13.36 -2.67 -2.41
CA ARG A 44 -14.24 -2.35 -1.29
C ARG A 44 -13.47 -2.48 0.01
N MET A 45 -13.27 -1.37 0.72
CA MET A 45 -12.70 -1.42 2.06
C MET A 45 -13.70 -2.05 3.05
N ASN A 46 -13.30 -3.15 3.68
CA ASN A 46 -14.12 -3.96 4.60
C ASN A 46 -14.81 -3.16 5.73
N LYS A 47 -14.26 -2.02 6.17
CA LYS A 47 -14.85 -1.23 7.28
C LYS A 47 -15.94 -0.23 6.87
N ASN A 48 -15.98 0.26 5.62
CA ASN A 48 -16.81 1.42 5.27
C ASN A 48 -17.76 1.21 4.08
N GLN A 49 -17.83 -0.01 3.53
CA GLN A 49 -18.74 -0.45 2.44
C GLN A 49 -18.78 0.37 1.13
N LYS A 50 -18.14 1.54 1.03
CA LYS A 50 -18.11 2.37 -0.19
C LYS A 50 -17.11 1.79 -1.20
N LEU A 51 -17.59 1.51 -2.41
CA LEU A 51 -16.76 1.14 -3.56
C LEU A 51 -15.80 2.29 -3.88
N VAL A 52 -14.50 1.98 -3.99
CA VAL A 52 -13.47 2.94 -4.42
C VAL A 52 -12.97 2.49 -5.76
N SER A 53 -12.92 3.42 -6.72
CA SER A 53 -12.36 3.17 -8.03
C SER A 53 -11.13 4.04 -8.22
N LEU A 54 -9.96 3.42 -8.33
CA LEU A 54 -8.66 4.09 -8.51
C LEU A 54 -8.16 3.88 -9.93
N LYS A 55 -7.74 4.96 -10.61
CA LYS A 55 -7.08 4.83 -11.92
C LYS A 55 -5.78 4.07 -11.71
N ILE A 56 -5.48 3.10 -12.59
CA ILE A 56 -4.23 2.35 -12.55
C ILE A 56 -3.09 3.30 -12.96
N PRO A 57 -2.10 3.56 -12.10
CA PRO A 57 -0.93 4.36 -12.48
C PRO A 57 -0.05 3.60 -13.46
N GLU A 58 0.57 4.28 -14.42
CA GLU A 58 1.44 3.64 -15.42
C GLU A 58 2.56 2.80 -14.78
N LYS A 59 3.15 3.31 -13.69
CA LYS A 59 4.21 2.64 -12.92
C LYS A 59 3.81 1.27 -12.34
N VAL A 60 2.51 1.00 -12.15
CA VAL A 60 2.04 -0.30 -11.62
C VAL A 60 1.68 -1.29 -12.74
N LEU A 61 1.57 -0.84 -14.01
CA LEU A 61 1.20 -1.71 -15.13
C LEU A 61 2.17 -2.87 -15.31
N GLY A 62 3.48 -2.62 -15.22
CA GLY A 62 4.49 -3.68 -15.31
C GLY A 62 4.36 -4.73 -14.19
N ILE A 63 3.93 -4.31 -12.99
CA ILE A 63 3.66 -5.22 -11.88
C ILE A 63 2.42 -6.06 -12.19
N ILE A 64 1.33 -5.43 -12.60
CA ILE A 64 0.08 -6.11 -12.95
C ILE A 64 0.34 -7.14 -14.06
N GLU A 65 0.97 -6.73 -15.16
CA GLU A 65 1.17 -7.61 -16.30
C GLU A 65 2.01 -8.85 -15.96
N PHE A 66 3.02 -8.70 -15.10
CA PHE A 66 3.80 -9.83 -14.62
C PHE A 66 2.94 -10.91 -13.94
N TYR A 67 1.97 -10.53 -13.10
CA TYR A 67 1.12 -11.47 -12.39
C TYR A 67 -0.06 -11.98 -13.22
N ARG A 68 -0.35 -11.36 -14.38
CA ARG A 68 -1.51 -11.71 -15.22
C ARG A 68 -1.49 -13.16 -15.67
N LYS A 69 -0.30 -13.68 -16.00
CA LYS A 69 -0.10 -15.08 -16.43
C LYS A 69 -0.55 -16.10 -15.38
N ASP A 70 -0.49 -15.75 -14.09
CA ASP A 70 -0.81 -16.64 -12.97
C ASP A 70 -2.26 -16.46 -12.49
N LYS A 71 -3.10 -15.75 -13.25
CA LYS A 71 -4.51 -15.46 -12.88
C LYS A 71 -5.30 -16.71 -12.50
N ILE A 72 -5.19 -17.78 -13.29
CA ILE A 72 -5.92 -19.04 -13.04
C ILE A 72 -5.31 -19.78 -11.85
N LEU A 73 -3.98 -19.86 -11.81
CA LEU A 73 -3.22 -20.53 -10.75
C LEU A 73 -3.50 -19.90 -9.37
N ASN A 74 -3.65 -18.58 -9.32
CA ASN A 74 -3.91 -17.84 -8.10
C ASN A 74 -5.41 -17.76 -7.74
N ASN A 75 -6.26 -18.62 -8.31
CA ASN A 75 -7.70 -18.64 -8.06
C ASN A 75 -8.37 -17.24 -8.28
N GLY A 76 -7.91 -16.53 -9.30
CA GLY A 76 -8.39 -15.19 -9.63
C GLY A 76 -7.83 -14.06 -8.76
N PHE A 77 -7.02 -14.34 -7.74
CA PHE A 77 -6.27 -13.32 -7.01
C PHE A 77 -5.12 -12.77 -7.85
N VAL A 78 -4.78 -11.49 -7.64
CA VAL A 78 -3.61 -10.86 -8.28
C VAL A 78 -2.32 -11.44 -7.70
N PHE A 79 -2.27 -11.65 -6.38
CA PHE A 79 -1.11 -12.18 -5.67
C PHE A 79 -1.36 -13.60 -5.16
N PRO A 80 -0.31 -14.44 -5.02
CA PRO A 80 -0.46 -15.88 -4.79
C PRO A 80 -0.79 -16.29 -3.34
N GLU A 81 -0.75 -15.38 -2.36
CA GLU A 81 -0.79 -15.74 -0.93
C GLU A 81 -2.11 -16.36 -0.47
N LEU A 82 -3.19 -16.14 -1.21
CA LEU A 82 -4.52 -16.72 -0.94
C LEU A 82 -4.94 -17.77 -1.99
N ALA A 83 -4.05 -18.16 -2.91
CA ALA A 83 -4.37 -19.03 -4.04
C ALA A 83 -5.01 -20.37 -3.63
N LEU A 84 -4.57 -20.94 -2.49
CA LEU A 84 -5.00 -22.25 -2.00
C LEU A 84 -5.98 -22.17 -0.81
N VAL A 85 -6.49 -20.97 -0.51
CA VAL A 85 -7.33 -20.73 0.67
C VAL A 85 -8.80 -20.67 0.25
N ASP A 86 -9.66 -21.43 0.93
CA ASP A 86 -11.10 -21.26 0.77
C ASP A 86 -11.53 -19.90 1.31
N GLU A 87 -12.03 -19.05 0.43
CA GLU A 87 -12.48 -17.69 0.75
C GLU A 87 -13.65 -17.65 1.72
N LYS A 88 -14.43 -18.73 1.80
CA LYS A 88 -15.55 -18.85 2.76
C LYS A 88 -15.04 -19.09 4.18
N ASP A 89 -13.86 -19.67 4.34
CA ASP A 89 -13.22 -19.86 5.63
C ASP A 89 -12.51 -18.58 6.08
N LYS A 90 -13.24 -17.75 6.83
CA LYS A 90 -12.72 -16.49 7.38
C LYS A 90 -11.48 -16.68 8.25
N LYS A 91 -11.35 -17.81 8.96
CA LYS A 91 -10.21 -18.09 9.84
C LYS A 91 -8.99 -18.42 9.00
N ALA A 92 -9.12 -19.32 8.02
CA ALA A 92 -8.04 -19.67 7.10
C ALA A 92 -7.54 -18.43 6.33
N VAL A 93 -8.44 -17.58 5.85
CA VAL A 93 -8.08 -16.32 5.18
C VAL A 93 -7.31 -15.39 6.12
N LEU A 94 -7.74 -15.25 7.38
CA LEU A 94 -7.05 -14.41 8.36
C LEU A 94 -5.64 -14.91 8.67
N ASP A 95 -5.49 -16.22 8.87
CA ASP A 95 -4.22 -16.84 9.21
C ASP A 95 -3.23 -16.79 8.02
N ALA A 96 -3.71 -17.07 6.81
CA ALA A 96 -2.93 -16.91 5.58
C ALA A 96 -2.49 -15.46 5.37
N THR A 97 -3.39 -14.49 5.58
CA THR A 97 -3.08 -13.05 5.50
C THR A 97 -2.01 -12.64 6.52
N ARG A 98 -2.07 -13.16 7.75
CA ARG A 98 -1.07 -12.88 8.79
C ARG A 98 0.29 -13.47 8.43
N CYS A 99 0.32 -14.70 7.96
CA CYS A 99 1.54 -15.38 7.51
C CYS A 99 2.17 -14.63 6.33
N ALA A 100 1.37 -14.27 5.34
CA ALA A 100 1.78 -13.46 4.19
C ALA A 100 2.40 -12.13 4.63
N ASN A 101 1.72 -11.36 5.49
CA ASN A 101 2.24 -10.09 5.98
C ASN A 101 3.58 -10.25 6.72
N LYS A 102 3.74 -11.29 7.54
CA LYS A 102 5.01 -11.60 8.22
C LYS A 102 6.12 -11.89 7.20
N ASN A 103 5.84 -12.70 6.18
CA ASN A 103 6.81 -13.04 5.13
C ASN A 103 7.18 -11.81 4.29
N LEU A 104 6.20 -11.01 3.86
CA LEU A 104 6.43 -9.77 3.14
C LEU A 104 7.33 -8.83 3.94
N ASN A 105 7.02 -8.60 5.23
CA ASN A 105 7.85 -7.72 6.08
C ASN A 105 9.27 -8.27 6.30
N LYS A 106 9.45 -9.59 6.40
CA LYS A 106 10.78 -10.20 6.48
C LYS A 106 11.64 -9.85 5.26
N TYR A 107 11.09 -9.98 4.06
CA TYR A 107 11.84 -9.68 2.83
C TYR A 107 11.98 -8.18 2.58
N LEU A 108 11.01 -7.36 2.99
CA LEU A 108 11.15 -5.91 3.00
C LEU A 108 12.28 -5.44 3.93
N GLY A 109 12.46 -6.08 5.08
CA GLY A 109 13.62 -5.83 5.96
C GLY A 109 14.95 -6.09 5.24
N ARG A 110 15.08 -7.22 4.54
CA ARG A 110 16.27 -7.52 3.72
C ARG A 110 16.50 -6.52 2.60
N ILE A 111 15.42 -6.00 2.01
CA ILE A 111 15.52 -4.94 0.99
C ILE A 111 16.03 -3.65 1.61
N ALA A 112 15.53 -3.29 2.79
CA ALA A 112 15.99 -2.11 3.51
C ALA A 112 17.48 -2.21 3.86
N GLU A 113 17.93 -3.36 4.37
CA GLU A 113 19.35 -3.63 4.66
C GLU A 113 20.22 -3.44 3.40
N LYS A 114 19.84 -4.05 2.28
CA LYS A 114 20.57 -3.93 1.00
C LYS A 114 20.55 -2.54 0.39
N ALA A 115 19.56 -1.73 0.75
CA ALA A 115 19.40 -0.36 0.29
C ALA A 115 19.91 0.67 1.32
N GLU A 116 20.55 0.21 2.40
CA GLU A 116 21.08 1.05 3.48
C GLU A 116 20.01 1.99 4.08
N ILE A 117 18.76 1.51 4.16
CA ILE A 117 17.64 2.24 4.75
C ILE A 117 17.59 1.90 6.24
N GLU A 118 17.92 2.89 7.09
CA GLU A 118 17.91 2.73 8.55
C GLU A 118 16.50 2.49 9.12
N LYS A 119 15.48 3.09 8.50
CA LYS A 119 14.10 2.99 8.99
C LYS A 119 13.48 1.63 8.62
N PRO A 120 12.71 1.00 9.51
CA PRO A 120 12.07 -0.29 9.22
C PRO A 120 11.14 -0.21 8.00
N LEU A 121 11.45 -0.96 6.94
CA LEU A 121 10.57 -1.08 5.77
C LEU A 121 9.54 -2.18 6.00
N THR A 122 8.28 -1.80 6.13
CA THR A 122 7.16 -2.75 6.27
C THR A 122 6.02 -2.42 5.32
N MET A 123 5.09 -3.35 5.15
CA MET A 123 3.85 -3.12 4.40
C MET A 123 3.05 -1.93 4.95
N HIS A 124 3.08 -1.69 6.27
CA HIS A 124 2.39 -0.55 6.86
C HIS A 124 3.01 0.79 6.42
N ILE A 125 4.33 0.84 6.25
CA ILE A 125 5.04 2.03 5.80
C ILE A 125 4.59 2.47 4.41
N SER A 126 4.19 1.57 3.50
CA SER A 126 3.65 1.97 2.18
C SER A 126 2.51 2.98 2.29
N ARG A 127 1.62 2.79 3.26
CA ARG A 127 0.48 3.68 3.52
C ARG A 127 0.93 4.99 4.15
N HIS A 128 1.84 4.94 5.12
CA HIS A 128 2.40 6.15 5.74
C HIS A 128 3.15 7.01 4.73
N THR A 129 4.00 6.41 3.90
CA THR A 129 4.75 7.11 2.85
C THR A 129 3.80 7.75 1.84
N PHE A 130 2.76 7.03 1.38
CA PHE A 130 1.76 7.62 0.50
C PHE A 130 1.01 8.77 1.20
N GLY A 131 0.62 8.56 2.47
CA GLY A 131 0.14 9.56 3.43
C GLY A 131 0.90 10.86 3.36
N ASN A 132 2.19 10.72 3.65
CA ASN A 132 3.09 11.82 3.84
C ASN A 132 3.35 12.60 2.55
N ILE A 133 3.71 11.89 1.46
CA ILE A 133 3.96 12.53 0.16
C ILE A 133 2.73 13.26 -0.36
N SER A 134 1.54 12.72 -0.07
CA SER A 134 0.30 13.33 -0.51
C SER A 134 -0.10 14.51 0.38
N GLY A 135 0.27 14.49 1.67
CA GLY A 135 0.22 15.63 2.61
C GLY A 135 0.75 16.93 2.02
N ASP A 136 1.93 16.84 1.42
CA ASP A 136 2.67 17.98 0.85
C ASP A 136 2.12 18.48 -0.49
N LYS A 137 1.32 17.67 -1.20
CA LYS A 137 0.96 17.91 -2.61
C LYS A 137 -0.54 17.99 -2.87
N ILE A 138 -1.35 17.57 -1.91
CA ILE A 138 -2.79 17.36 -2.06
C ILE A 138 -3.49 17.97 -0.84
N SER A 139 -4.53 18.78 -1.07
CA SER A 139 -5.27 19.40 0.02
C SER A 139 -5.86 18.35 0.99
N ILE A 140 -5.93 18.70 2.28
CA ILE A 140 -6.45 17.85 3.36
C ILE A 140 -7.82 17.25 3.03
N GLN A 141 -8.67 18.00 2.33
CA GLN A 141 -10.00 17.54 1.90
C GLN A 141 -9.92 16.40 0.87
N MET A 142 -8.93 16.43 -0.01
CA MET A 142 -8.68 15.39 -1.00
C MET A 142 -7.93 14.19 -0.39
N LEU A 143 -7.06 14.40 0.60
CA LEU A 143 -6.47 13.33 1.43
C LEU A 143 -7.53 12.63 2.28
N GLN A 144 -8.45 13.36 2.88
CA GLN A 144 -9.57 12.78 3.63
C GLN A 144 -10.49 11.97 2.72
N LYS A 145 -10.69 12.38 1.46
CA LYS A 145 -11.40 11.58 0.44
C LYS A 145 -10.63 10.31 0.03
N LEU A 146 -9.29 10.35 0.01
CA LEU A 146 -8.39 9.22 -0.27
C LEU A 146 -8.29 8.23 0.90
N TYR A 147 -8.07 8.70 2.13
CA TYR A 147 -7.89 7.87 3.33
C TYR A 147 -9.18 7.54 4.08
N ARG A 148 -10.23 8.35 3.89
CA ARG A 148 -11.58 8.19 4.45
C ARG A 148 -11.63 7.92 5.95
N HIS A 149 -10.97 8.80 6.71
CA HIS A 149 -11.15 8.88 8.16
C HIS A 149 -12.46 9.64 8.45
N SER A 150 -13.31 9.07 9.30
CA SER A 150 -14.53 9.71 9.80
C SER A 150 -14.25 10.81 10.82
N SER A 151 -13.05 10.80 11.42
CA SER A 151 -12.57 11.81 12.36
C SER A 151 -11.43 12.62 11.74
N ILE A 152 -11.55 13.95 11.81
CA ILE A 152 -10.50 14.91 11.49
C ILE A 152 -9.23 14.64 12.33
N THR A 153 -9.38 14.15 13.56
CA THR A 153 -8.29 13.93 14.53
C THR A 153 -7.22 12.96 14.04
N THR A 154 -7.59 11.88 13.31
CA THR A 154 -6.57 10.98 12.74
C THR A 154 -5.85 11.60 11.54
N THR A 155 -6.43 12.61 10.90
CA THR A 155 -5.82 13.37 9.79
C THR A 155 -4.93 14.50 10.34
N VAL A 156 -5.31 15.11 11.46
CA VAL A 156 -4.52 16.15 12.16
C VAL A 156 -3.19 15.60 12.70
N ASN A 157 -3.15 14.35 13.18
CA ASN A 157 -1.88 13.71 13.57
C ASN A 157 -0.91 13.48 12.40
N TYR A 158 -1.39 13.46 11.15
CA TYR A 158 -0.46 13.50 10.01
C TYR A 158 0.12 14.90 9.87
N GLN A 159 -0.72 15.93 10.00
CA GLN A 159 -0.31 17.33 9.88
C GLN A 159 0.67 17.78 10.96
N SER A 160 0.62 17.24 12.18
CA SER A 160 1.60 17.57 13.22
C SER A 160 3.04 17.25 12.78
N ASN A 161 3.25 16.16 12.04
CA ASN A 161 4.58 15.83 11.49
C ASN A 161 5.00 16.73 10.32
N PHE A 162 4.06 17.40 9.65
CA PHE A 162 4.31 18.35 8.56
C PHE A 162 4.55 19.77 9.05
N MET A 163 3.76 20.21 10.04
CA MET A 163 3.93 21.49 10.72
C MET A 163 5.35 21.64 11.27
N HIS A 164 5.97 20.58 11.78
CA HIS A 164 7.36 20.64 12.23
C HIS A 164 8.33 21.00 11.09
N LYS A 165 8.11 20.49 9.88
CA LYS A 165 8.98 20.75 8.73
C LYS A 165 8.79 22.16 8.16
N ASP A 166 7.54 22.62 8.05
CA ASP A 166 7.23 23.99 7.63
C ASP A 166 7.69 25.03 8.68
N VAL A 167 7.64 24.69 9.96
CA VAL A 167 8.15 25.53 11.06
C VAL A 167 9.68 25.54 11.08
N ASP A 168 10.34 24.40 10.87
CA ASP A 168 11.81 24.32 10.82
C ASP A 168 12.36 25.09 9.60
N ASP A 169 11.75 24.94 8.42
CA ASP A 169 12.09 25.71 7.21
C ASP A 169 11.79 27.21 7.40
N ALA A 170 10.72 27.58 8.10
CA ALA A 170 10.42 28.97 8.44
C ALA A 170 11.38 29.54 9.50
N LEU A 171 11.83 28.73 10.47
CA LEU A 171 12.82 29.11 11.49
C LEU A 171 14.19 29.36 10.85
N GLU A 172 14.65 28.49 9.96
CA GLU A 172 15.92 28.65 9.23
C GLU A 172 15.93 29.94 8.38
N ASN A 173 14.80 30.32 7.77
CA ASN A 173 14.67 31.58 7.05
C ASN A 173 14.67 32.83 7.94
N VAL A 174 14.40 32.70 9.24
CA VAL A 174 14.37 33.82 10.20
C VAL A 174 15.67 33.94 11.00
N ILE A 175 16.43 32.84 11.15
CA ILE A 175 17.67 32.79 11.95
C ILE A 175 18.92 32.89 11.06
N GLY A 176 18.79 32.80 9.73
CA GLY A 176 19.89 32.92 8.77
C GLY A 176 20.33 34.35 8.44
N PHE A 177 20.66 35.16 9.45
CA PHE A 177 21.43 36.41 9.29
C PHE A 177 22.84 36.26 9.87
#